data_AF-A0A0G0Y4J1-F1
#
_entry.id   AF-A0A0G0Y4J1-F1
#
_cell.length_a   1.000
_cell.length_b   1.000
_cell.length_c   1.000
_cell.angle_alpha   90.00
_cell.angle_beta   90.00
_cell.angle_gamma   90.00
#
_symmetry.space_group_name_H-M   'P 1'
#
loop_
_entity.id
_entity.type
_entity.pdbx_description
1 polymer ?
#
loop_
_entity_poly.entity_id
_entity_poly.type
_entity_poly.pdbx_seq_one_letter_code
_entity_poly.pdbx_strand_id
1 'polypeptide(L)'
;MFWVIPLIFLILFEIVADIFAKEYSLRDNWYFWGGALLAYVLANMFWLWAIKSGSGLARGAIIFSVSSAVLAIIIGLYFYGEQTNKFQFMGMILGVLALILIFWE
;
A
#
# COMPACT_ATOMS: atom_id res chain seq x y z
N MET A 1 6.69 -18.33 9.86
CA MET A 1 7.09 -17.69 8.58
C MET A 1 6.01 -17.77 7.49
N PHE A 2 5.02 -18.66 7.60
CA PHE A 2 3.94 -18.80 6.62
C PHE A 2 3.08 -17.54 6.40
N TRP A 3 3.06 -16.58 7.33
CA TRP A 3 2.31 -15.32 7.21
C TRP A 3 3.01 -14.24 6.37
N VAL A 4 4.29 -14.39 6.04
CA VAL A 4 5.01 -13.41 5.21
C VAL A 4 4.55 -13.50 3.76
N ILE A 5 4.31 -14.72 3.27
CA ILE A 5 3.83 -14.98 1.90
C ILE A 5 2.51 -14.24 1.62
N PRO A 6 1.44 -14.39 2.42
CA PRO A 6 0.21 -13.64 2.19
C PRO A 6 0.41 -12.12 2.33
N LEU A 7 1.32 -11.64 3.19
CA LEU A 7 1.63 -10.20 3.21
C LEU A 7 2.28 -9.70 1.91
N ILE A 8 3.14 -10.49 1.28
CA ILE A 8 3.71 -10.13 -0.03
C ILE A 8 2.60 -10.02 -1.07
N PHE A 9 1.68 -10.98 -1.11
CA PHE A 9 0.54 -10.92 -2.03
C PHE A 9 -0.42 -9.76 -1.70
N LEU A 10 -0.68 -9.49 -0.42
CA LEU A 10 -1.43 -8.30 0.01
C LEU A 10 -0.83 -7.04 -0.60
N ILE A 11 0.47 -6.81 -0.39
CA ILE A 11 1.16 -5.61 -0.89
C ILE A 11 1.14 -5.56 -2.43
N LEU A 12 1.35 -6.69 -3.11
CA LEU A 12 1.31 -6.74 -4.58
C LEU A 12 -0.07 -6.35 -5.13
N PHE A 13 -1.14 -6.89 -4.55
CA PHE A 13 -2.50 -6.54 -4.99
C PHE A 13 -2.88 -5.12 -4.61
N GLU A 14 -2.39 -4.61 -3.48
CA GLU A 14 -2.56 -3.20 -3.10
C GLU A 14 -1.91 -2.26 -4.13
N ILE A 15 -0.68 -2.54 -4.56
CA ILE A 15 0.00 -1.76 -5.61
C ILE A 15 -0.82 -1.75 -6.90
N VAL A 16 -1.32 -2.91 -7.32
CA VAL A 16 -2.15 -3.01 -8.54
C VAL A 16 -3.43 -2.21 -8.37
N ALA A 17 -4.05 -2.28 -7.18
CA ALA A 17 -5.25 -1.51 -6.87
C ALA A 17 -4.99 0.00 -6.94
N ASP A 18 -3.89 0.48 -6.36
CA ASP A 18 -3.50 1.89 -6.35
C ASP A 18 -3.20 2.41 -7.77
N ILE A 19 -2.49 1.63 -8.60
CA ILE A 19 -2.25 1.98 -10.00
C ILE A 19 -3.57 2.07 -10.76
N PHE A 20 -4.47 1.10 -10.60
CA PHE A 20 -5.77 1.14 -11.27
C PHE A 20 -6.66 2.27 -10.76
N ALA A 21 -6.66 2.54 -9.46
CA ALA A 21 -7.37 3.68 -8.87
C ALA A 21 -6.82 5.00 -9.43
N LYS A 22 -5.51 5.11 -9.58
CA LYS A 22 -4.88 6.29 -10.19
C LYS A 22 -5.22 6.41 -11.67
N GLU A 23 -5.13 5.34 -12.46
CA GLU A 23 -5.56 5.35 -13.87
C GLU A 23 -7.04 5.70 -14.02
N TYR A 24 -7.90 5.21 -13.12
CA TYR A 24 -9.31 5.59 -13.10
C TYR A 24 -9.45 7.10 -12.89
N SER A 25 -8.73 7.69 -11.93
CA SER A 25 -8.77 9.14 -11.69
C SER A 25 -8.30 10.00 -12.88
N LEU A 26 -7.43 9.45 -13.75
CA LEU A 26 -6.87 10.16 -14.90
C LEU A 26 -7.69 9.97 -16.19
N ARG A 27 -8.30 8.81 -16.37
CA ARG A 27 -8.93 8.41 -17.64
C ARG A 27 -10.44 8.22 -17.55
N ASP A 28 -11.01 8.18 -16.35
CA ASP A 28 -12.44 7.97 -16.05
C ASP A 28 -13.07 6.73 -16.72
N ASN A 29 -12.25 5.73 -17.05
CA ASN A 29 -12.74 4.48 -17.63
C ASN A 29 -13.16 3.50 -16.53
N TRP A 30 -14.42 3.05 -16.58
CA TRP A 30 -15.04 2.18 -15.57
C TRP A 30 -14.28 0.87 -15.30
N TYR A 31 -13.54 0.33 -16.28
CA TYR A 31 -12.79 -0.92 -16.09
C TYR A 31 -11.60 -0.75 -15.14
N PHE A 32 -11.03 0.46 -15.03
CA PHE A 32 -10.00 0.74 -14.01
C PHE A 32 -10.61 0.77 -12.61
N TRP A 33 -11.80 1.34 -12.46
CA TRP A 33 -12.55 1.29 -11.19
C TRP A 33 -12.87 -0.15 -10.78
N GLY A 34 -13.41 -0.94 -11.71
CA GLY A 34 -13.71 -2.36 -11.45
C GLY A 34 -12.46 -3.17 -11.12
N GLY A 35 -11.37 -2.94 -11.85
CA GLY A 35 -10.08 -3.57 -11.58
C GLY A 35 -9.53 -3.21 -10.20
N ALA A 36 -9.57 -1.94 -9.81
CA ALA A 36 -9.08 -1.48 -8.51
C ALA A 36 -9.85 -2.15 -7.37
N LEU A 37 -11.19 -2.18 -7.45
CA LEU A 37 -12.02 -2.84 -6.45
C LEU A 37 -11.74 -4.34 -6.33
N LEU A 38 -11.60 -5.05 -7.48
CA LEU A 38 -11.25 -6.47 -7.46
C LEU A 38 -9.88 -6.69 -6.82
N ALA A 39 -8.89 -5.86 -7.13
CA ALA A 39 -7.56 -5.94 -6.53
C ALA A 39 -7.61 -5.68 -5.01
N TYR A 40 -8.34 -4.67 -4.53
CA TYR A 40 -8.53 -4.43 -3.09
C TYR A 40 -9.21 -5.59 -2.37
N VAL A 41 -10.20 -6.24 -2.99
CA VAL A 41 -10.86 -7.43 -2.40
C VAL A 41 -9.87 -8.58 -2.27
N LEU A 42 -9.08 -8.85 -3.32
CA LEU A 42 -8.04 -9.89 -3.29
C LEU A 42 -6.96 -9.58 -2.26
N ALA A 43 -6.51 -8.33 -2.19
CA ALA A 43 -5.59 -7.83 -1.17
C ALA A 43 -6.12 -8.16 0.24
N ASN A 44 -7.37 -7.82 0.52
CA ASN A 44 -8.01 -8.10 1.81
C ASN A 44 -8.16 -9.60 2.13
N MET A 45 -8.35 -10.46 1.13
CA MET A 45 -8.32 -11.91 1.34
C MET A 45 -6.95 -12.38 1.86
N PHE A 46 -5.86 -11.85 1.30
CA PHE A 46 -4.52 -12.16 1.77
C PHE A 46 -4.23 -11.56 3.15
N TRP A 47 -4.76 -10.37 3.45
CA TRP A 47 -4.68 -9.79 4.80
C TRP A 47 -5.31 -10.71 5.86
N LEU A 48 -6.54 -11.17 5.62
CA LEU A 48 -7.22 -12.10 6.53
C LEU A 48 -6.42 -13.40 6.70
N TRP A 49 -5.84 -13.91 5.62
CA TRP A 49 -4.98 -15.09 5.69
C TRP A 49 -3.67 -14.82 6.46
N ALA A 50 -3.05 -13.66 6.30
CA ALA A 50 -1.84 -13.28 7.02
C ALA A 50 -2.09 -13.22 8.55
N ILE A 51 -3.18 -12.58 8.97
CA ILE A 51 -3.59 -12.53 10.38
C ILE A 51 -3.80 -13.94 10.91
N LYS A 52 -4.60 -14.76 10.21
CA LYS A 52 -4.89 -16.14 10.61
C LYS A 52 -3.62 -16.99 10.70
N SER A 53 -2.60 -16.68 9.90
CA SER A 53 -1.32 -17.40 9.86
C SER A 53 -0.29 -16.89 10.88
N GLY A 54 -0.68 -15.94 11.74
CA GLY A 54 0.12 -15.49 12.87
C GLY A 54 0.96 -14.23 12.62
N SER A 55 0.60 -13.36 11.66
CA SER A 55 1.26 -12.05 11.53
C SER A 55 1.07 -11.18 12.78
N GLY A 56 -0.03 -11.41 13.51
CA GLY A 56 -0.54 -10.46 14.49
C GLY A 56 -1.16 -9.24 13.80
N LEU A 57 -2.17 -8.64 14.43
CA LEU A 57 -2.86 -7.49 13.87
C LEU A 57 -1.93 -6.27 13.79
N ALA A 58 -1.31 -5.88 14.91
CA ALA A 58 -0.46 -4.70 15.00
C ALA A 58 0.79 -4.82 14.11
N ARG A 59 1.57 -5.89 14.29
CA ARG A 59 2.80 -6.12 13.53
C ARG A 59 2.53 -6.21 12.02
N GLY A 60 1.51 -6.97 11.61
CA GLY A 60 1.12 -7.08 10.19
C GLY A 60 0.71 -5.73 9.61
N ALA A 61 -0.10 -4.96 10.35
CA ALA A 61 -0.62 -3.68 9.88
C ALA A 61 0.49 -2.64 9.71
N ILE A 62 1.51 -2.68 10.58
CA ILE A 62 2.62 -1.72 10.53
C ILE A 62 3.55 -2.03 9.37
N ILE A 63 3.89 -3.31 9.16
CA ILE A 63 4.65 -3.73 7.98
C ILE A 63 3.89 -3.31 6.70
N PHE A 64 2.61 -3.63 6.62
CA PHE A 64 1.77 -3.24 5.49
C PHE A 64 1.68 -1.73 5.29
N SER A 65 1.52 -0.95 6.37
CA SER A 65 1.43 0.52 6.31
C SER A 65 2.74 1.15 5.85
N VAL A 66 3.89 0.71 6.37
CA VAL A 66 5.20 1.19 5.94
C VAL A 66 5.43 0.86 4.47
N SER A 67 5.17 -0.38 4.06
CA SER A 67 5.30 -0.78 2.65
C SER A 67 4.39 0.04 1.74
N SER A 68 3.10 0.19 2.08
CA SER A 68 2.13 0.94 1.28
C SER A 68 2.48 2.42 1.20
N ALA A 69 2.93 3.04 2.29
CA ALA A 69 3.37 4.43 2.28
C ALA A 69 4.58 4.64 1.35
N VAL A 70 5.59 3.78 1.44
CA VAL A 70 6.77 3.84 0.56
C VAL A 70 6.38 3.63 -0.90
N LEU A 71 5.55 2.64 -1.18
CA LEU A 71 5.11 2.33 -2.54
C LEU A 71 4.24 3.43 -3.14
N ALA A 72 3.30 4.00 -2.37
CA ALA A 72 2.47 5.12 -2.81
C ALA A 72 3.32 6.34 -3.15
N ILE A 73 4.35 6.66 -2.34
CA ILE A 73 5.29 7.74 -2.65
C ILE A 73 6.05 7.45 -3.95
N ILE A 74 6.55 6.21 -4.13
CA ILE A 74 7.25 5.82 -5.37
C ILE A 74 6.33 5.92 -6.58
N ILE A 75 5.12 5.38 -6.50
CA ILE A 75 4.15 5.38 -7.58
C ILE A 75 3.74 6.82 -7.92
N GLY A 76 3.34 7.63 -6.93
CA GLY A 76 2.93 9.01 -7.13
C GLY A 76 4.04 9.87 -7.75
N LEU A 77 5.24 9.88 -7.15
CA LEU A 77 6.31 10.77 -7.57
C LEU A 77 7.06 10.29 -8.81
N TYR A 78 7.35 8.99 -8.91
CA TYR A 78 8.20 8.46 -9.97
C TYR A 78 7.41 7.97 -11.19
N PHE A 79 6.27 7.27 -10.98
CA PHE A 79 5.49 6.75 -12.10
C PHE A 79 4.52 7.80 -12.66
N TYR A 80 3.87 8.56 -11.78
CA TYR A 80 2.87 9.56 -12.17
C TYR A 80 3.40 11.00 -12.21
N GLY A 81 4.65 11.23 -11.76
CA GLY A 81 5.29 12.55 -11.84
C GLY A 81 4.57 13.61 -11.02
N GLU A 82 3.92 13.24 -9.91
CA GLU A 82 3.20 14.18 -9.06
C GLU A 82 4.14 15.25 -8.51
N GLN A 83 3.73 16.51 -8.63
CA GLN A 83 4.54 17.63 -8.16
C GLN A 83 4.44 17.75 -6.64
N THR A 84 5.59 17.74 -5.97
CA THR A 84 5.69 18.02 -4.54
C THR A 84 6.65 19.15 -4.27
N ASN A 85 6.33 19.99 -3.29
CA ASN A 85 7.26 20.97 -2.76
C ASN A 85 8.18 20.34 -1.68
N LYS A 86 9.24 21.07 -1.31
CA LYS A 86 10.24 20.61 -0.33
C LYS A 86 9.62 20.24 1.03
N PHE A 87 8.61 20.98 1.48
CA PHE A 87 7.95 20.72 2.75
C PHE A 87 7.10 19.44 2.71
N GLN A 88 6.38 19.21 1.61
CA GLN A 88 5.60 17.98 1.39
C GLN A 88 6.51 16.76 1.32
N PHE A 89 7.64 16.85 0.61
CA PHE A 89 8.61 15.77 0.54
C PHE A 89 9.21 15.46 1.92
N MET A 90 9.56 16.49 2.72
CA MET A 90 9.97 16.29 4.11
C MET A 90 8.87 15.66 4.97
N GLY A 91 7.61 16.07 4.78
CA GLY A 91 6.45 15.47 5.46
C GLY A 91 6.28 14.00 5.11
N MET A 92 6.48 13.61 3.86
CA MET A 92 6.45 12.20 3.42
C MET A 92 7.53 11.38 4.13
N ILE A 93 8.77 11.87 4.19
CA ILE A 93 9.88 11.20 4.88
C ILE A 93 9.56 11.03 6.38
N LEU A 94 9.16 12.11 7.04
CA LEU A 94 8.81 12.08 8.47
C LEU A 94 7.63 11.16 8.75
N GLY A 95 6.64 11.11 7.86
CA GLY A 95 5.49 10.19 7.97
C GLY A 95 5.92 8.73 7.89
N VAL A 96 6.78 8.37 6.94
CA VAL A 96 7.33 7.00 6.85
C VAL A 96 8.16 6.65 8.09
N LEU A 97 9.00 7.57 8.56
CA LEU A 97 9.77 7.37 9.80
C LEU A 97 8.85 7.18 11.02
N ALA A 98 7.78 7.96 11.12
CA ALA A 98 6.80 7.82 12.18
C ALA A 98 6.15 6.42 12.15
N LEU A 99 5.73 5.94 10.97
CA LEU A 99 5.17 4.59 10.82
C LEU A 99 6.15 3.49 11.26
N ILE A 100 7.44 3.63 10.93
CA ILE A 100 8.48 2.68 11.34
C ILE A 100 8.65 2.69 12.87
N LEU A 101 8.57 3.86 13.51
CA LEU A 101 8.77 4.00 14.95
C LEU A 101 7.61 3.49 15.81
N ILE A 102 6.40 3.34 15.26
CA ILE A 102 5.21 2.88 16.03
C ILE A 102 5.41 1.47 16.64
N PHE A 103 6.24 0.62 16.03
CA PHE A 103 6.50 -0.75 16.51
C PHE A 103 8.00 -1.08 16.48
N TRP A 104 8.81 -0.15 16.99
CA TRP A 104 10.22 -0.38 17.21
C TRP A 104 10.43 -1.11 18.56
N GLU A 105 9.87 -2.31 18.71
CA GLU A 105 10.18 -3.28 19.79
C GLU A 105 10.00 -4.72 19.28
#